data_AF-A0A4W5LP20-F1
#
_entry.id   AF-A0A4W5LP20-F1
#
_cell.length_a   1.000
_cell.length_b   1.000
_cell.length_c   1.000
_cell.angle_alpha   90.00
_cell.angle_beta   90.00
_cell.angle_gamma   90.00
#
_symmetry.space_group_name_H-M   'P 1'
#
loop_
_entity.id
_entity.type
_entity.pdbx_description
1 polymer ?
#
loop_
_entity_poly.entity_id
_entity_poly.type
_entity_poly.pdbx_seq_one_letter_code
_entity_poly.pdbx_strand_id
1 'polypeptide(L)'
;MVDWTDAERSAILGLWGKISVDEIGPQALARLLIVSPWTQRHFSTFGNLSTPAAIMGNPAVAKHGRTVMHGLDRAVQNLDDIKNAYTALSVMHSE
;
A
#
# COMPACT_ATOMS: atom_id res chain seq x y z
N MET A 1 15.72 -12.55 10.96
CA MET A 1 15.86 -12.20 9.53
C MET A 1 15.19 -13.31 8.76
N VAL A 2 14.46 -13.02 7.70
CA VAL A 2 13.89 -14.07 6.86
C VAL A 2 14.89 -14.37 5.75
N ASP A 3 15.10 -15.65 5.45
CA ASP A 3 15.99 -16.05 4.37
C ASP A 3 15.14 -16.34 3.12
N TRP A 4 15.31 -15.52 2.08
CA TRP A 4 14.67 -15.74 0.79
C TRP A 4 15.59 -16.55 -0.13
N THR A 5 15.03 -17.61 -0.71
CA THR A 5 15.67 -18.32 -1.82
C THR A 5 15.76 -17.42 -3.06
N ASP A 6 16.68 -17.73 -3.97
CA ASP A 6 16.82 -17.00 -5.23
C ASP A 6 15.54 -17.04 -6.08
N ALA A 7 14.81 -18.17 -6.03
CA ALA A 7 13.54 -18.32 -6.72
C ALA A 7 12.47 -17.36 -6.17
N GLU A 8 12.37 -17.22 -4.85
CA GLU A 8 11.43 -16.29 -4.22
C GLU A 8 11.78 -14.84 -4.54
N ARG A 9 13.07 -14.47 -4.47
CA ARG A 9 13.53 -13.12 -4.83
C ARG A 9 13.18 -12.79 -6.27
N SER A 10 13.48 -13.72 -7.18
CA SER A 10 13.19 -13.57 -8.61
C SER A 10 11.69 -13.41 -8.87
N ALA A 11 10.85 -14.20 -8.18
CA ALA A 11 9.40 -14.09 -8.30
C ALA A 11 8.87 -12.74 -7.80
N ILE A 12 9.35 -12.26 -6.64
CA ILE A 12 8.95 -10.96 -6.08
C ILE A 12 9.34 -9.82 -7.01
N LEU A 13 10.61 -9.76 -7.43
CA LEU A 13 11.12 -8.72 -8.31
C LEU A 13 10.45 -8.76 -9.69
N GLY A 14 10.26 -9.96 -10.24
CA GLY A 14 9.61 -10.17 -11.54
C GLY A 14 8.13 -9.79 -11.55
N LEU A 15 7.43 -9.96 -10.42
CA LEU A 15 6.06 -9.46 -10.26
C LEU A 15 6.05 -7.94 -10.09
N TRP A 16 6.88 -7.41 -9.19
CA TRP A 16 6.93 -5.97 -8.88
C TRP A 16 7.26 -5.12 -10.11
N GLY A 17 8.20 -5.57 -10.95
CA GLY A 17 8.56 -4.88 -12.19
C GLY A 17 7.45 -4.77 -13.24
N LYS A 18 6.31 -5.47 -13.04
CA LYS A 18 5.13 -5.40 -13.93
C LYS A 18 3.99 -4.57 -13.33
N ILE A 19 4.11 -4.14 -12.08
CA ILE A 19 3.07 -3.40 -11.37
C ILE A 19 3.16 -1.92 -11.74
N SER A 20 2.05 -1.34 -12.20
CA SER A 20 1.88 0.10 -12.30
C SER A 20 1.42 0.68 -10.96
N VAL A 21 2.25 1.49 -10.32
CA VAL A 21 1.92 2.17 -9.05
C VAL A 21 0.71 3.09 -9.22
N ASP A 22 0.62 3.79 -10.34
CA ASP A 22 -0.46 4.74 -10.65
C ASP A 22 -1.80 4.05 -10.87
N GLU A 23 -1.79 2.77 -11.25
CA GLU A 23 -3.00 1.98 -11.46
C GLU A 23 -3.37 1.17 -10.21
N ILE A 24 -2.46 0.34 -9.71
CA ILE A 24 -2.74 -0.63 -8.65
C ILE A 24 -2.91 0.05 -7.30
N GLY A 25 -2.17 1.12 -7.02
CA GLY A 25 -2.27 1.86 -5.75
C GLY A 25 -3.68 2.39 -5.49
N PRO A 26 -4.25 3.23 -6.38
CA PRO A 26 -5.62 3.71 -6.25
C PRO A 26 -6.65 2.59 -6.16
N GLN A 27 -6.53 1.55 -7.00
CA GLN A 27 -7.47 0.43 -7.02
C GLN A 27 -7.47 -0.35 -5.69
N ALA A 28 -6.28 -0.65 -5.14
CA ALA A 28 -6.15 -1.41 -3.91
C ALA A 28 -6.72 -0.64 -2.70
N LEU A 29 -6.37 0.63 -2.54
CA LEU A 29 -6.86 1.42 -1.41
C LEU A 29 -8.36 1.68 -1.52
N ALA A 30 -8.88 1.99 -2.71
CA ALA A 30 -10.31 2.15 -2.90
C ALA A 30 -11.08 0.87 -2.57
N ARG A 31 -10.57 -0.30 -3.01
CA ARG A 31 -11.18 -1.60 -2.67
C ARG A 31 -11.17 -1.88 -1.18
N LEU A 32 -10.11 -1.53 -0.46
CA LEU A 32 -10.05 -1.64 1.01
C LEU A 32 -11.17 -0.83 1.67
N LEU A 33 -11.33 0.43 1.27
CA LEU A 33 -12.33 1.34 1.84
C LEU A 33 -13.76 0.92 1.50
N ILE A 34 -13.98 0.23 0.38
CA ILE A 34 -15.30 -0.26 -0.05
C ILE A 34 -15.65 -1.58 0.65
N VAL A 35 -14.75 -2.57 0.59
CA VAL A 35 -15.02 -3.93 1.08
C VAL A 35 -14.92 -4.01 2.60
N SER A 36 -14.06 -3.19 3.20
CA SER A 36 -13.81 -3.13 4.64
C SER A 36 -14.10 -1.73 5.17
N PRO A 37 -15.37 -1.28 5.17
CA PRO A 37 -15.73 0.13 5.37
C PRO A 37 -15.31 0.69 6.73
N TRP A 38 -15.13 -0.15 7.75
CA TRP A 38 -14.60 0.29 9.05
C TRP A 38 -13.22 0.94 8.97
N THR A 39 -12.44 0.65 7.92
CA THR A 39 -11.12 1.24 7.69
C THR A 39 -11.18 2.72 7.32
N GLN A 40 -12.33 3.20 6.82
CA GLN A 40 -12.53 4.63 6.48
C GLN A 40 -12.31 5.56 7.67
N ARG A 41 -12.48 5.08 8.92
CA ARG A 41 -12.25 5.86 10.15
C ARG A 41 -10.83 6.42 10.26
N HIS A 42 -9.84 5.79 9.62
CA HIS A 42 -8.44 6.23 9.62
C HIS A 42 -8.15 7.31 8.57
N PHE A 43 -9.11 7.61 7.70
CA PHE A 43 -8.95 8.52 6.54
C PHE A 43 -9.94 9.68 6.58
N SER A 44 -10.28 10.18 7.78
CA SER A 44 -11.27 11.25 7.98
C SER A 44 -10.94 12.55 7.24
N THR A 45 -9.66 12.81 6.95
CA THR A 45 -9.18 13.99 6.22
C THR A 45 -9.33 13.87 4.70
N PHE A 46 -9.71 12.70 4.17
CA PHE A 46 -9.82 12.49 2.72
C PHE A 46 -11.14 13.02 2.14
N GLY A 47 -12.01 13.60 2.97
CA GLY A 47 -13.29 14.15 2.54
C GLY A 47 -14.35 13.06 2.35
N ASN A 48 -15.12 13.13 1.26
CA ASN A 48 -16.26 12.24 1.06
C ASN A 48 -15.83 10.80 0.70
N LEU A 49 -16.14 9.86 1.59
CA LEU A 49 -15.94 8.40 1.41
C LEU A 49 -17.27 7.61 1.55
N SER A 50 -18.42 8.29 1.48
CA SER A 50 -19.73 7.71 1.83
C SER A 50 -20.26 6.63 0.88
N THR A 51 -19.80 6.60 -0.37
CA THR A 51 -20.25 5.64 -1.38
C THR A 51 -19.07 5.09 -2.19
N PRO A 52 -19.21 3.93 -2.84
CA PRO A 52 -18.17 3.40 -3.73
C PRO A 52 -17.76 4.39 -4.83
N ALA A 53 -18.71 5.09 -5.44
CA ALA A 53 -18.41 6.10 -6.46
C ALA A 53 -17.62 7.29 -5.88
N ALA A 54 -17.98 7.75 -4.67
CA ALA A 54 -17.24 8.81 -3.98
C ALA A 54 -15.81 8.38 -3.66
N ILE A 55 -15.60 7.14 -3.19
CA ILE A 55 -14.27 6.58 -2.90
C ILE A 55 -13.44 6.45 -4.18
N MET A 56 -13.99 5.83 -5.23
CA MET A 56 -13.29 5.59 -6.50
C MET A 56 -12.91 6.90 -7.21
N GLY A 57 -13.73 7.95 -7.06
CA GLY A 57 -13.46 9.28 -7.62
C GLY A 57 -12.61 10.19 -6.72
N ASN A 58 -12.18 9.73 -5.54
CA ASN A 58 -11.51 10.60 -4.57
C ASN A 58 -10.01 10.76 -4.87
N PRO A 59 -9.53 11.99 -5.16
CA PRO A 59 -8.11 12.22 -5.49
C PRO A 59 -7.16 11.97 -4.31
N ALA A 60 -7.62 12.14 -3.06
CA ALA A 60 -6.83 11.84 -1.87
C ALA A 60 -6.64 10.33 -1.69
N VAL A 61 -7.67 9.52 -1.97
CA VAL A 61 -7.58 8.05 -2.00
C VAL A 61 -6.59 7.61 -3.08
N ALA A 62 -6.71 8.14 -4.30
CA ALA A 62 -5.78 7.79 -5.37
C ALA A 62 -4.33 8.17 -5.02
N LYS A 63 -4.12 9.38 -4.47
CA LYS A 63 -2.79 9.83 -4.03
C LYS A 63 -2.22 8.94 -2.94
N HIS A 64 -3.00 8.63 -1.90
CA HIS A 64 -2.51 7.82 -0.80
C HIS A 64 -2.29 6.35 -1.21
N GLY A 65 -3.09 5.81 -2.13
CA GLY A 65 -2.85 4.50 -2.73
C GLY A 65 -1.47 4.40 -3.36
N ARG A 66 -1.01 5.45 -4.07
CA ARG A 66 0.37 5.50 -4.59
C ARG A 66 1.41 5.56 -3.47
N THR A 67 1.16 6.35 -2.42
CA THR A 67 2.05 6.38 -1.24
C THR A 67 2.21 5.00 -0.60
N VAL A 68 1.13 4.22 -0.48
CA VAL A 68 1.18 2.84 0.05
C VAL A 68 2.05 1.96 -0.85
N MET A 69 1.91 2.04 -2.17
CA MET A 69 2.72 1.26 -3.10
C MET A 69 4.22 1.63 -3.04
N HIS A 70 4.55 2.91 -2.85
CA HIS A 70 5.95 3.31 -2.59
C HIS A 70 6.48 2.79 -1.24
N GLY A 71 5.60 2.60 -0.25
CA GLY A 71 5.94 1.84 0.95
C GLY A 71 6.41 0.43 0.57
N LEU A 72 5.60 -0.30 -0.19
CA LEU A 72 5.96 -1.66 -0.65
C LEU A 72 7.23 -1.70 -1.50
N ASP A 73 7.47 -0.70 -2.36
CA ASP A 73 8.73 -0.57 -3.12
C ASP A 73 9.95 -0.56 -2.20
N ARG A 74 9.87 0.16 -1.07
CA ARG A 74 10.93 0.17 -0.06
C ARG A 74 11.19 -1.23 0.52
N ALA A 75 10.16 -2.03 0.76
CA ALA A 75 10.36 -3.41 1.21
C ALA A 75 11.01 -4.28 0.13
N VAL A 76 10.59 -4.13 -1.14
CA VAL A 76 11.18 -4.85 -2.28
C VAL A 76 12.67 -4.50 -2.46
N GLN A 77 13.07 -3.26 -2.20
CA GLN A 77 14.47 -2.83 -2.23
C GLN A 77 15.28 -3.28 -1.00
N ASN A 78 14.62 -3.76 0.07
CA ASN A 78 15.25 -4.12 1.34
C ASN A 78 14.78 -5.51 1.81
N LEU A 79 14.65 -6.48 0.91
CA LEU A 79 14.06 -7.81 1.20
C LEU A 79 14.70 -8.52 2.40
N ASP A 80 16.01 -8.31 2.62
CA ASP A 80 16.77 -8.93 3.71
C ASP A 80 16.59 -8.21 5.05
N ASP A 81 16.13 -6.97 5.05
CA ASP A 81 16.04 -6.14 6.26
C ASP A 81 14.77 -5.28 6.31
N ILE A 82 13.64 -5.86 5.87
CA ILE A 82 12.33 -5.19 5.83
C ILE A 82 11.96 -4.63 7.21
N LYS A 83 12.24 -5.38 8.28
CA LYS A 83 11.90 -4.97 9.65
C LYS A 83 12.53 -3.63 10.00
N ASN A 84 13.84 -3.48 9.78
CA ASN A 84 14.51 -2.22 10.07
C ASN A 84 14.11 -1.12 9.08
N ALA A 85 13.89 -1.47 7.81
CA ALA A 85 13.40 -0.52 6.80
C ALA A 85 12.04 0.09 7.20
N TYR A 86 11.19 -0.65 7.92
CA TYR A 86 9.85 -0.21 8.32
C TYR A 86 9.74 0.30 9.76
N THR A 87 10.81 0.36 10.56
CA THR A 87 10.73 0.77 11.97
C THR A 87 9.91 2.05 12.19
N ALA A 88 10.21 3.12 11.46
CA ALA A 88 9.48 4.39 11.60
C ALA A 88 8.02 4.29 11.13
N LEU A 89 7.77 3.51 10.07
CA LEU A 89 6.41 3.29 9.55
C LEU A 89 5.56 2.49 10.55
N SER A 90 6.17 1.49 11.19
CA SER A 90 5.56 0.66 12.22
C SER A 90 5.10 1.51 13.40
N VAL A 91 5.95 2.42 13.89
CA VAL A 91 5.60 3.36 14.96
C VAL A 91 4.42 4.22 14.53
N MET A 92 4.50 4.86 13.36
CA MET A 92 3.44 5.74 12.83
C MET A 92 2.07 5.06 12.71
N HIS A 93 2.01 3.74 12.49
CA HIS A 93 0.75 3.00 12.32
C HIS A 93 0.25 2.30 13.58
N SER A 94 1.05 2.28 14.65
CA SER A 94 0.75 1.51 15.88
C SER A 94 0.59 2.38 17.13
N GLU A 95 0.98 3.65 17.06
CA GLU A 95 0.83 4.66 18.13
C GLU A 95 -0.24 5.69 17.75
#